data_AF-A0A433D4Q2-F1
#
_entry.id   AF-A0A433D4Q2-F1
#
_cell.length_a   1.000
_cell.length_b   1.000
_cell.length_c   1.000
_cell.angle_alpha   90.00
_cell.angle_beta   90.00
_cell.angle_gamma   90.00
#
_symmetry.space_group_name_H-M   'P 1'
#
loop_
_entity.id
_entity.type
_entity.pdbx_description
1 polymer ?
#
loop_
_entity_poly.entity_id
_entity_poly.type
_entity_poly.pdbx_seq_one_letter_code
_entity_poly.pdbx_strand_id
1 'polypeptide(L)'
;MLSWEFMNASDTVLASQNPSISEIESWETDHVITYLRSIFPEKDISNGDMGIIRNQQIAGRAFLNLTLDGLLACEMKVGPASNIMACVKKLNEAYHKGDGVDDLCYISDDRLDMIDGHLTDKVVDLLRSPPASGKTTLSHLLKDYLEKMYIKVRKVVRISMLKLAGEALQDATSFDSFWENDEDVNESWTNLLSSKVPTDIIIDEAQILYGANVPFFWEALKTIKAESGRRKKDKGIPKLRVLLLSMYDGQREPSRHTPIDFQNALGLDQLRLNTSEFNKVVKRFCRSSHMAIVIPEGVCDAVFSATRGHPGFLRKTLELLAQEIRAGRSSNVVMLNYLVSRKYLNAIRPSRALDFLEELELDEDEDQFLRNALCTMDSDSTFLPDMGNDDKFIRKFTYIGLITYADESYMQFAAPLVRIIMGKKLYTAPMAISKKQDKAKDFASFLRLSIERMRPSMLENSLSRADTMPQSLYERAWQMEWYYAATTIVPGGASVSPDVGAVFKSSGFLDFYINSELQWGVELLRDGKAMKEHKSRFDQGGRYSGIPLKQWAIIDFRKHSKKYPLLDRYCWHAIYTDDYKQITLISYDKSTVKITLRGDQKV
;
A
#
# COMPACT_ATOMS: atom_id res chain seq x y z
N MET A 1 47.39 52.13 9.88
CA MET A 1 48.45 51.12 10.11
C MET A 1 47.90 49.80 9.61
N LEU A 2 48.68 49.10 8.79
CA LEU A 2 48.35 47.92 7.99
C LEU A 2 47.68 46.78 8.80
N SER A 3 46.67 46.13 8.23
CA SER A 3 46.75 44.75 7.70
C SER A 3 45.35 44.18 7.42
N TRP A 4 45.11 43.91 6.14
CA TRP A 4 44.27 42.82 5.65
C TRP A 4 45.07 41.51 5.73
N GLU A 5 44.36 40.36 5.70
CA GLU A 5 44.80 38.94 5.55
C GLU A 5 44.37 38.08 6.76
N PHE A 6 43.67 36.94 6.69
CA PHE A 6 43.23 36.01 5.64
C PHE A 6 41.84 35.45 6.06
N MET A 7 40.81 35.53 5.21
CA MET A 7 39.72 34.54 5.22
C MET A 7 39.75 33.83 3.88
N ASN A 8 39.98 32.53 3.94
CA ASN A 8 40.14 31.66 2.78
C ASN A 8 38.87 31.67 1.92
N ALA A 9 39.08 31.70 0.61
CA ALA A 9 38.04 31.56 -0.42
C ALA A 9 37.46 30.12 -0.52
N SER A 10 37.58 29.31 0.53
CA SER A 10 37.02 27.95 0.62
C SER A 10 35.60 27.89 1.19
N ASP A 11 35.17 28.94 1.90
CA ASP A 11 33.91 28.88 2.67
C ASP A 11 32.67 29.33 1.88
N THR A 12 32.87 29.83 0.65
CA THR A 12 31.79 30.28 -0.24
C THR A 12 31.33 29.24 -1.26
N VAL A 13 31.88 28.02 -1.23
CA VAL A 13 31.56 26.95 -2.21
C VAL A 13 30.64 25.85 -1.65
N LEU A 14 30.27 25.89 -0.36
CA LEU A 14 29.45 24.84 0.28
C LEU A 14 27.92 25.07 0.22
N ALA A 15 27.45 26.13 -0.43
CA ALA A 15 26.04 26.55 -0.37
C ALA A 15 25.10 25.89 -1.42
N SER A 16 25.51 24.82 -2.11
CA SER A 16 24.71 24.21 -3.19
C SER A 16 24.44 22.71 -3.08
N GLN A 17 24.85 22.05 -2.00
CA GLN A 17 24.51 20.64 -1.74
C GLN A 17 23.70 20.51 -0.44
N ASN A 18 22.56 19.82 -0.50
CA ASN A 18 21.84 19.43 0.71
C ASN A 18 22.70 18.45 1.52
N PRO A 19 22.88 18.66 2.84
CA PRO A 19 23.72 17.80 3.66
C PRO A 19 23.14 16.38 3.79
N SER A 20 24.02 15.39 3.91
CA SER A 20 23.60 13.99 4.06
C SER A 20 23.05 13.72 5.46
N ILE A 21 22.22 12.70 5.63
CA ILE A 21 21.63 12.40 6.95
C ILE A 21 22.67 11.89 7.95
N SER A 22 23.65 11.11 7.50
CA SER A 22 24.79 10.71 8.35
C SER A 22 25.59 11.91 8.85
N GLU A 23 25.72 12.94 8.02
CA GLU A 23 26.35 14.20 8.39
C GLU A 23 25.48 14.97 9.38
N ILE A 24 24.19 15.13 9.08
CA ILE A 24 23.23 15.80 9.96
C ILE A 24 23.17 15.10 11.32
N GLU A 25 23.15 13.77 11.39
CA GLU A 25 23.14 13.02 12.66
C GLU A 25 24.33 13.36 13.57
N SER A 26 25.47 13.72 12.98
CA SER A 26 26.69 14.10 13.71
C SER A 26 26.72 15.56 14.15
N TRP A 27 25.74 16.37 13.76
CA TRP A 27 25.70 17.78 14.08
C TRP A 27 25.41 18.03 15.56
N GLU A 28 26.26 18.87 16.15
CA GLU A 28 25.95 19.56 17.40
C GLU A 28 24.87 20.64 17.19
N THR A 29 24.24 21.09 18.28
CA THR A 29 23.14 22.07 18.22
C THR A 29 23.50 23.35 17.46
N ASP A 30 24.73 23.85 17.59
CA ASP A 30 25.15 25.06 16.87
C ASP A 30 25.31 24.83 15.35
N HIS A 31 25.64 23.61 14.91
CA HIS A 31 25.64 23.27 13.47
C HIS A 31 24.21 23.26 12.91
N VAL A 32 23.24 22.71 13.64
CA VAL A 32 21.81 22.77 13.27
C VAL A 32 21.35 24.23 13.12
N ILE A 33 21.71 25.10 14.06
CA ILE A 33 21.35 26.52 14.01
C ILE A 33 22.00 27.22 12.81
N THR A 34 23.27 26.91 12.53
CA THR A 34 24.01 27.48 11.40
C THR A 34 23.37 27.08 10.07
N TYR A 35 22.97 25.82 9.93
CA TYR A 35 22.26 25.32 8.77
C TYR A 35 20.86 25.94 8.60
N LEU A 36 20.08 26.04 9.69
CA LEU A 36 18.78 26.71 9.62
C LEU A 36 18.91 28.19 9.24
N ARG A 37 19.99 28.85 9.66
CA ARG A 37 20.33 30.23 9.28
C ARG A 37 20.74 30.40 7.82
N SER A 38 21.38 29.39 7.22
CA SER A 38 21.73 29.45 5.79
C SER A 38 20.51 29.27 4.88
N ILE A 39 19.43 28.65 5.39
CA ILE A 39 18.21 28.38 4.62
C ILE A 39 17.13 29.42 4.85
N PHE A 40 16.95 29.85 6.10
CA PHE A 40 15.86 30.72 6.50
C PHE A 40 16.36 32.11 6.88
N PRO A 41 15.87 33.18 6.22
CA PRO A 41 16.16 34.53 6.64
C PRO A 41 15.47 34.84 7.99
N GLU A 42 15.97 35.85 8.71
CA GLU A 42 15.52 36.17 10.08
C GLU A 42 14.01 36.51 10.17
N LYS A 43 13.41 36.98 9.08
CA LYS A 43 11.97 37.23 8.98
C LYS A 43 11.11 35.96 9.09
N ASP A 44 11.64 34.80 8.70
CA ASP A 44 10.91 33.53 8.64
C ASP A 44 11.18 32.67 9.89
N ILE A 45 12.38 32.81 10.48
CA ILE A 45 12.76 32.22 11.78
C ILE A 45 13.63 33.25 12.52
N SER A 46 13.16 33.79 13.64
CA SER A 46 13.85 34.88 14.35
C SER A 46 15.04 34.40 15.19
N ASN A 47 15.84 35.32 15.75
CA ASN A 47 16.89 34.97 16.73
C ASN A 47 16.33 34.39 18.04
N GLY A 48 15.12 34.80 18.44
CA GLY A 48 14.41 34.19 19.56
C GLY A 48 14.06 32.73 19.30
N ASP A 49 13.59 32.41 18.10
CA ASP A 49 13.22 31.03 17.71
C ASP A 49 14.44 30.10 17.66
N MET A 50 15.59 30.58 17.16
CA MET A 50 16.86 29.82 17.23
C MET A 50 17.34 29.64 18.69
N GLY A 51 17.02 30.59 19.56
CA GLY A 51 17.24 30.46 21.01
C GLY A 51 16.51 29.27 21.60
N ILE A 52 15.30 28.95 21.12
CA ILE A 52 14.55 27.77 21.55
C ILE A 52 15.28 26.48 21.14
N ILE A 53 15.76 26.40 19.89
CA ILE A 53 16.56 25.27 19.40
C ILE A 53 17.81 25.07 20.25
N ARG A 54 18.50 26.16 20.59
CA ARG A 54 19.69 26.16 21.45
C ARG A 54 19.38 25.72 22.88
N ASN A 55 18.34 26.30 23.49
CA ASN A 55 17.97 26.04 24.88
C ASN A 55 17.49 24.59 25.10
N GLN A 56 16.85 23.99 24.08
CA GLN A 56 16.41 22.60 24.09
C GLN A 56 17.50 21.61 23.65
N GLN A 57 18.72 22.10 23.37
CA GLN A 57 19.87 21.29 22.94
C GLN A 57 19.54 20.37 21.74
N ILE A 58 18.79 20.90 20.77
CA ILE A 58 18.35 20.12 19.61
C ILE A 58 19.56 19.91 18.67
N ALA A 59 20.25 18.79 18.86
CA ALA A 59 21.32 18.30 18.00
C ALA A 59 20.76 17.53 16.79
N GLY A 60 21.62 17.18 15.83
CA GLY A 60 21.29 16.58 14.55
C GLY A 60 20.22 15.49 14.55
N ARG A 61 20.38 14.47 15.40
CA ARG A 61 19.38 13.38 15.55
C ARG A 61 18.04 13.85 16.08
N ALA A 62 18.03 14.77 17.03
CA ALA A 62 16.81 15.33 17.57
C ALA A 62 16.12 16.23 16.54
N PHE A 63 16.91 16.98 15.76
CA PHE A 63 16.45 17.82 14.66
C PHE A 63 15.71 17.03 13.59
N LEU A 64 16.25 15.89 13.16
CA LEU A 64 15.62 15.01 12.17
C LEU A 64 14.31 14.34 12.64
N ASN A 65 14.11 14.24 13.95
CA ASN A 65 12.94 13.62 14.57
C ASN A 65 11.95 14.64 15.16
N LEU A 66 12.11 15.94 14.83
CA LEU A 66 11.19 16.96 15.31
C LEU A 66 9.77 16.70 14.83
N THR A 67 8.82 17.07 15.68
CA THR A 67 7.39 17.09 15.35
C THR A 67 6.85 18.49 15.56
N LEU A 68 5.78 18.81 14.83
CA LEU A 68 5.11 20.10 15.00
C LEU A 68 4.66 20.28 16.46
N ASP A 69 4.03 19.25 17.04
CA ASP A 69 3.60 19.26 18.44
C ASP A 69 4.78 19.43 19.42
N GLY A 70 5.92 18.83 19.13
CA GLY A 70 7.14 18.98 19.94
C GLY A 70 7.69 20.40 19.94
N LEU A 71 7.70 21.05 18.78
CA LEU A 71 8.12 22.45 18.66
C LEU A 71 7.15 23.41 19.35
N LEU A 72 5.84 23.18 19.21
CA LEU A 72 4.81 23.96 19.89
C LEU A 72 4.88 23.79 21.41
N ALA A 73 5.19 22.59 21.90
CA ALA A 73 5.38 22.32 23.33
C ALA A 73 6.61 23.05 23.91
N CYS A 74 7.57 23.44 23.06
CA CYS A 74 8.73 24.26 23.43
C CYS A 74 8.47 25.77 23.24
N GLU A 75 7.20 26.19 23.22
CA GLU A 75 6.77 27.58 23.05
C GLU A 75 7.15 28.23 21.70
N MET A 76 7.55 27.44 20.70
CA MET A 76 7.78 27.96 19.36
C MET A 76 6.46 28.32 18.69
N LYS A 77 6.41 29.45 17.99
CA LYS A 77 5.21 29.87 17.25
C LYS A 77 4.96 28.95 16.03
N VAL A 78 3.69 28.78 15.67
CA VAL A 78 3.23 27.90 14.57
C VAL A 78 3.95 28.18 13.25
N GLY A 79 4.21 29.45 12.91
CA GLY A 79 4.90 29.83 11.66
C GLY A 79 6.32 29.26 11.56
N PRO A 80 7.26 29.68 12.44
CA PRO A 80 8.61 29.12 12.49
C PRO A 80 8.63 27.59 12.64
N ALA A 81 7.75 27.04 13.49
CA ALA A 81 7.65 25.60 13.69
C ALA A 81 7.27 24.86 12.40
N SER A 82 6.31 25.40 11.63
CA SER A 82 5.90 24.81 10.34
C SER A 82 7.01 24.89 9.29
N ASN A 83 7.76 26.00 9.25
CA ASN A 83 8.90 26.16 8.34
C ASN A 83 10.02 25.15 8.65
N ILE A 84 10.36 24.97 9.92
CA ILE A 84 11.34 23.97 10.37
C ILE A 84 10.85 22.56 10.04
N MET A 85 9.58 22.26 10.32
CA MET A 85 8.99 20.95 10.00
C MET A 85 8.99 20.66 8.50
N ALA A 86 8.72 21.64 7.65
CA ALA A 86 8.81 21.49 6.21
C ALA A 86 10.25 21.21 5.75
N CYS A 87 11.25 21.84 6.38
CA CYS A 87 12.67 21.57 6.13
C CYS A 87 13.07 20.14 6.55
N VAL A 88 12.71 19.73 7.77
CA VAL A 88 12.97 18.39 8.29
C VAL A 88 12.29 17.33 7.42
N LYS A 89 11.05 17.58 6.99
CA LYS A 89 10.33 16.70 6.06
C LYS A 89 11.10 16.57 4.74
N LYS A 90 11.56 17.66 4.15
CA LYS A 90 12.38 17.63 2.92
C LYS A 90 13.71 16.89 3.09
N LEU A 91 14.37 17.06 4.23
CA LEU A 91 15.62 16.34 4.55
C LEU A 91 15.40 14.84 4.72
N ASN A 92 14.32 14.45 5.42
CA ASN A 92 13.94 13.05 5.56
C ASN A 92 13.41 12.46 4.24
N GLU A 93 12.73 13.26 3.41
CA GLU A 93 12.36 12.87 2.05
C GLU A 93 13.61 12.69 1.17
N ALA A 94 14.65 13.52 1.35
CA ALA A 94 15.95 13.35 0.69
C ALA A 94 16.72 12.11 1.21
N TYR A 95 16.58 11.76 2.49
CA TYR A 95 17.09 10.50 3.07
C TYR A 95 16.42 9.26 2.49
N HIS A 96 15.09 9.33 2.36
CA HIS A 96 14.31 8.30 1.70
C HIS A 96 14.43 8.36 0.16
N LYS A 97 15.17 9.35 -0.36
CA LYS A 97 15.78 9.43 -1.70
C LYS A 97 17.28 9.07 -1.69
N GLY A 98 17.74 8.26 -0.74
CA GLY A 98 18.87 7.40 -1.03
C GLY A 98 18.44 6.44 -2.14
N ASP A 99 18.82 6.73 -3.38
CA ASP A 99 18.85 5.78 -4.51
C ASP A 99 19.88 4.66 -4.23
N GLY A 100 19.75 4.03 -3.07
CA GLY A 100 20.68 3.07 -2.50
C GLY A 100 19.96 1.77 -2.18
N VAL A 101 20.55 0.68 -2.64
CA VAL A 101 20.21 -0.67 -2.19
C VAL A 101 20.60 -0.77 -0.71
N ASP A 102 19.64 -0.69 0.19
CA ASP A 102 19.88 -1.02 1.60
C ASP A 102 20.01 -2.55 1.80
N ASP A 103 20.50 -2.97 2.98
CA ASP A 103 20.68 -4.39 3.31
C ASP A 103 19.39 -5.22 3.21
N LEU A 104 18.23 -4.58 3.24
CA LEU A 104 16.91 -5.23 3.17
C LEU A 104 16.42 -5.39 1.72
N CYS A 105 17.12 -4.85 0.74
CA CYS A 105 16.81 -5.05 -0.67
C CYS A 105 17.18 -6.50 -1.06
N TYR A 106 16.22 -7.23 -1.62
CA TYR A 106 16.44 -8.60 -2.05
C TYR A 106 15.50 -9.02 -3.18
N ILE A 107 16.09 -9.48 -4.29
CA ILE A 107 15.44 -10.20 -5.38
C ILE A 107 16.38 -11.36 -5.71
N SER A 108 15.84 -12.57 -5.90
CA SER A 108 16.64 -13.74 -6.24
C SER A 108 17.23 -13.67 -7.66
N ASP A 109 18.43 -14.23 -7.84
CA ASP A 109 19.07 -14.37 -9.16
C ASP A 109 18.14 -15.07 -10.16
N ASP A 110 17.40 -16.11 -9.75
CA ASP A 110 16.41 -16.80 -10.59
C ASP A 110 15.33 -15.85 -11.14
N ARG A 111 14.88 -14.88 -10.34
CA ARG A 111 13.91 -13.88 -10.80
C ARG A 111 14.55 -12.85 -11.72
N LEU A 112 15.76 -12.40 -11.40
CA LEU A 112 16.51 -11.48 -12.24
C LEU A 112 16.79 -12.12 -13.62
N ASP A 113 17.10 -13.41 -13.66
CA ASP A 113 17.23 -14.21 -14.88
C ASP A 113 15.93 -14.26 -15.69
N MET A 114 14.79 -14.48 -15.02
CA MET A 114 13.49 -14.46 -15.68
C MET A 114 13.16 -13.11 -16.32
N ILE A 115 13.55 -12.00 -15.67
CA ILE A 115 13.39 -10.64 -16.21
C ILE A 115 14.40 -10.41 -17.37
N ASP A 116 15.64 -10.88 -17.25
CA ASP A 116 16.65 -10.82 -18.31
C ASP A 116 16.21 -11.56 -19.57
N GLY A 117 15.60 -12.75 -19.41
CA GLY A 117 14.97 -13.50 -20.49
C GLY A 117 13.84 -12.73 -21.16
N HIS A 118 13.00 -12.04 -20.37
CA HIS A 118 11.93 -11.20 -20.90
C HIS A 118 12.45 -10.01 -21.73
N LEU A 119 13.51 -9.35 -21.25
CA LEU A 119 14.18 -8.26 -21.99
C LEU A 119 14.84 -8.75 -23.28
N THR A 120 15.31 -9.99 -23.30
CA THR A 120 15.88 -10.62 -24.50
C THR A 120 14.82 -10.82 -25.58
N ASP A 121 13.60 -11.18 -25.21
CA ASP A 121 12.47 -11.38 -26.13
C ASP A 121 11.87 -10.04 -26.62
N LYS A 122 11.56 -9.13 -25.70
CA LYS A 122 10.83 -7.88 -26.00
C LYS A 122 11.70 -6.74 -26.51
N VAL A 123 12.97 -6.71 -26.11
CA VAL A 123 13.98 -5.69 -26.44
C VAL A 123 13.69 -4.29 -25.89
N VAL A 124 12.47 -3.79 -26.02
CA VAL A 124 11.99 -2.55 -25.38
C VAL A 124 10.74 -2.90 -24.60
N ASP A 125 10.80 -2.74 -23.28
CA ASP A 125 9.69 -3.13 -22.42
C ASP A 125 9.48 -2.18 -21.24
N LEU A 126 8.32 -2.32 -20.61
CA LEU A 126 7.85 -1.52 -19.49
C LEU A 126 7.59 -2.44 -18.29
N LEU A 127 8.07 -2.04 -17.12
CA LEU A 127 7.55 -2.53 -15.85
C LEU A 127 6.72 -1.44 -15.18
N ARG A 128 5.42 -1.71 -15.03
CA ARG A 128 4.46 -0.80 -14.42
C ARG A 128 3.99 -1.34 -13.07
N SER A 129 4.16 -0.55 -12.02
CA SER A 129 3.65 -0.93 -10.69
C SER A 129 3.43 0.27 -9.76
N PRO A 130 2.57 0.12 -8.74
CA PRO A 130 2.31 1.16 -7.74
C PRO A 130 3.57 1.72 -7.05
N PRO A 131 3.48 2.88 -6.37
CA PRO A 131 4.56 3.39 -5.52
C PRO A 131 5.04 2.37 -4.47
N ALA A 132 6.31 2.46 -4.08
CA ALA A 132 6.93 1.59 -3.06
C ALA A 132 6.84 0.08 -3.34
N SER A 133 6.60 -0.32 -4.59
CA SER A 133 6.57 -1.72 -5.04
C SER A 133 7.95 -2.35 -5.18
N GLY A 134 9.03 -1.56 -5.19
CA GLY A 134 10.40 -2.06 -5.37
C GLY A 134 11.01 -1.87 -6.76
N LYS A 135 10.42 -1.01 -7.61
CA LYS A 135 10.98 -0.66 -8.94
C LYS A 135 12.44 -0.20 -8.87
N THR A 136 12.73 0.81 -8.04
CA THR A 136 14.09 1.33 -7.87
C THR A 136 15.05 0.27 -7.33
N THR A 137 14.59 -0.58 -6.39
CA THR A 137 15.38 -1.73 -5.94
C THR A 137 15.69 -2.68 -7.09
N LEU A 138 14.71 -2.99 -7.94
CA LEU A 138 14.92 -3.83 -9.12
C LEU A 138 15.92 -3.18 -10.09
N SER A 139 15.84 -1.88 -10.37
CA SER A 139 16.78 -1.26 -11.33
C SER A 139 18.23 -1.37 -10.87
N HIS A 140 18.52 -1.22 -9.58
CA HIS A 140 19.87 -1.44 -9.06
C HIS A 140 20.28 -2.91 -9.11
N LEU A 141 19.47 -3.82 -8.55
CA LEU A 141 19.83 -5.24 -8.48
C LEU A 141 19.93 -5.89 -9.87
N LEU A 142 19.10 -5.47 -10.82
CA LEU A 142 19.16 -5.92 -12.20
C LEU A 142 20.42 -5.38 -12.91
N LYS A 143 20.82 -4.13 -12.65
CA LYS A 143 22.09 -3.59 -13.16
C LYS A 143 23.25 -4.49 -12.70
N ASP A 144 23.37 -4.72 -11.39
CA ASP A 144 24.45 -5.52 -10.81
C ASP A 144 24.46 -6.96 -11.38
N TYR A 145 23.26 -7.56 -11.52
CA TYR A 145 23.11 -8.88 -12.11
C TYR A 145 23.59 -8.92 -13.57
N LEU A 146 23.16 -7.97 -14.40
CA LEU A 146 23.53 -7.92 -15.81
C LEU A 146 25.03 -7.66 -15.99
N GLU A 147 25.62 -6.77 -15.20
CA GLU A 147 27.08 -6.52 -15.23
C GLU A 147 27.88 -7.76 -14.85
N LYS A 148 27.40 -8.54 -13.88
CA LYS A 148 28.00 -9.81 -13.48
C LYS A 148 27.86 -10.88 -14.57
N MET A 149 26.67 -11.02 -15.15
CA MET A 149 26.39 -12.05 -16.17
C MET A 149 27.06 -11.76 -17.51
N TYR A 150 27.18 -10.49 -17.88
CA TYR A 150 27.67 -10.05 -19.18
C TYR A 150 28.97 -9.24 -19.09
N ILE A 151 29.80 -9.56 -18.10
CA ILE A 151 31.05 -8.86 -17.80
C ILE A 151 31.91 -8.66 -19.05
N LYS A 152 32.22 -7.41 -19.39
CA LYS A 152 32.97 -6.99 -20.60
C LYS A 152 32.34 -7.37 -21.95
N VAL A 153 31.16 -7.97 -21.97
CA VAL A 153 30.43 -8.35 -23.18
C VAL A 153 29.35 -7.30 -23.50
N ARG A 154 28.71 -6.77 -22.45
CA ARG A 154 27.65 -5.76 -22.57
C ARG A 154 27.92 -4.58 -21.65
N LYS A 155 27.56 -3.39 -22.10
CA LYS A 155 27.45 -2.20 -21.26
C LYS A 155 26.09 -2.21 -20.58
N VAL A 156 26.01 -1.87 -19.29
CA VAL A 156 24.74 -1.71 -18.59
C VAL A 156 24.66 -0.29 -18.06
N VAL A 157 23.55 0.38 -18.34
CA VAL A 157 23.31 1.79 -17.98
C VAL A 157 22.03 1.85 -17.17
N ARG A 158 22.07 2.53 -16.02
CA ARG A 158 20.88 2.85 -15.22
C ARG A 158 20.82 4.35 -15.06
N ILE A 159 19.65 4.94 -15.28
CA ILE A 159 19.42 6.36 -15.06
C ILE A 159 18.06 6.58 -14.39
N SER A 160 17.98 7.56 -13.50
CA SER A 160 16.72 7.96 -12.85
C SER A 160 16.23 9.28 -13.44
N MET A 161 14.98 9.32 -13.92
CA MET A 161 14.39 10.54 -14.47
C MET A 161 13.96 11.54 -13.41
N LEU A 162 14.09 11.25 -12.11
CA LEU A 162 13.64 12.15 -11.04
C LEU A 162 14.33 13.52 -11.08
N LYS A 163 15.61 13.57 -11.45
CA LYS A 163 16.38 14.82 -11.57
C LYS A 163 15.83 15.71 -12.70
N LEU A 164 15.17 15.11 -13.69
CA LEU A 164 14.57 15.81 -14.82
C LEU A 164 13.31 16.60 -14.45
N ALA A 165 12.62 16.26 -13.36
CA ALA A 165 11.31 16.82 -12.98
C ALA A 165 11.32 18.33 -12.65
N GLY A 166 12.48 18.99 -12.70
CA GLY A 166 12.64 20.44 -12.55
C GLY A 166 13.37 21.13 -13.71
N GLU A 167 13.78 20.39 -14.74
CA GLU A 167 14.50 20.92 -15.89
C GLU A 167 13.56 21.11 -17.08
N ALA A 168 13.62 22.27 -17.73
CA ALA A 168 12.91 22.49 -18.98
C ALA A 168 13.67 21.81 -20.13
N LEU A 169 13.33 20.57 -20.45
CA LEU A 169 13.76 19.94 -21.70
C LEU A 169 13.14 20.68 -22.88
N GLN A 170 13.98 21.26 -23.73
CA GLN A 170 13.55 22.04 -24.89
C GLN A 170 13.66 21.22 -26.19
N ASP A 171 14.60 20.27 -26.25
CA ASP A 171 14.99 19.55 -27.46
C ASP A 171 15.81 18.28 -27.16
N ALA A 172 16.29 17.61 -28.21
CA ALA A 172 17.17 16.45 -28.08
C ALA A 172 18.54 16.78 -27.47
N THR A 173 19.06 18.00 -27.71
CA THR A 173 20.35 18.46 -27.16
C THR A 173 20.31 18.54 -25.64
N SER A 174 19.28 19.19 -25.10
CA SER A 174 19.07 19.29 -23.64
C SER A 174 18.82 17.93 -23.00
N PHE A 175 18.18 16.99 -23.71
CA PHE A 175 18.07 15.61 -23.25
C PHE A 175 19.41 14.89 -23.23
N ASP A 176 20.23 15.00 -24.28
CA ASP A 176 21.57 14.42 -24.31
C ASP A 176 22.46 15.00 -23.18
N SER A 177 22.42 16.32 -22.97
CA SER A 177 23.12 16.96 -21.85
C SER A 177 22.70 16.42 -20.48
N PHE A 178 21.42 16.12 -20.28
CA PHE A 178 20.94 15.52 -19.03
C PHE A 178 21.59 14.15 -18.77
N TRP A 179 21.72 13.31 -19.81
CA TRP A 179 22.36 12.00 -19.70
C TRP A 179 23.88 12.09 -19.53
N GLU A 180 24.53 13.05 -20.21
CA GLU A 180 25.97 13.30 -20.05
C GLU A 180 26.33 13.81 -18.65
N ASN A 181 25.46 14.64 -18.06
CA ASN A 181 25.68 15.20 -16.72
C ASN A 181 25.31 14.25 -15.58
N ASP A 182 24.68 13.09 -15.86
CA ASP A 182 24.41 12.11 -14.82
C ASP A 182 25.69 11.33 -14.46
N GLU A 183 26.07 11.38 -13.19
CA GLU A 183 27.31 10.83 -12.65
C GLU A 183 27.47 9.32 -12.90
N ASP A 184 26.36 8.56 -12.94
CA ASP A 184 26.38 7.11 -13.15
C ASP A 184 26.45 6.73 -14.65
N VAL A 185 26.14 7.66 -15.56
CA VAL A 185 26.00 7.40 -16.99
C VAL A 185 27.14 8.00 -17.80
N ASN A 186 27.37 9.31 -17.66
CA ASN A 186 28.41 10.09 -18.33
C ASN A 186 28.49 9.84 -19.86
N GLU A 187 27.33 9.69 -20.51
CA GLU A 187 27.23 9.47 -21.96
C GLU A 187 25.83 9.87 -22.45
N SER A 188 25.75 10.56 -23.59
CA SER A 188 24.47 10.98 -24.14
C SER A 188 23.58 9.82 -24.59
N TRP A 189 22.26 10.06 -24.59
CA TRP A 189 21.28 9.12 -25.11
C TRP A 189 21.56 8.75 -26.57
N THR A 190 21.90 9.73 -27.41
CA THR A 190 22.24 9.51 -28.83
C THR A 190 23.47 8.59 -29.01
N ASN A 191 24.49 8.75 -28.17
CA ASN A 191 25.67 7.88 -28.21
C ASN A 191 25.35 6.45 -27.75
N LEU A 192 24.54 6.30 -26.71
CA LEU A 192 24.10 4.97 -26.23
C LEU A 192 23.31 4.21 -27.30
N LEU A 193 22.42 4.88 -28.04
CA LEU A 193 21.66 4.29 -29.15
C LEU A 193 22.54 3.80 -30.30
N SER A 194 23.61 4.53 -30.60
CA SER A 194 24.53 4.23 -31.70
C SER A 194 25.73 3.37 -31.30
N SER A 195 25.85 3.03 -30.00
CA SER A 195 26.96 2.27 -29.44
C SER A 195 27.21 0.98 -30.21
N LYS A 196 28.48 0.69 -30.50
CA LYS A 196 28.90 -0.59 -31.12
C LYS A 196 28.93 -1.74 -30.13
N VAL A 197 29.10 -1.43 -28.85
CA VAL A 197 29.04 -2.39 -27.76
C VAL A 197 27.56 -2.71 -27.51
N PRO A 198 27.19 -3.98 -27.33
CA PRO A 198 25.83 -4.30 -26.92
C PRO A 198 25.52 -3.65 -25.55
N THR A 199 24.35 -3.02 -25.42
CA THR A 199 24.01 -2.16 -24.28
C THR A 199 22.64 -2.52 -23.71
N ASP A 200 22.52 -2.53 -22.40
CA ASP A 200 21.27 -2.62 -21.65
C ASP A 200 21.02 -1.29 -20.96
N ILE A 201 19.85 -0.70 -21.16
CA ILE A 201 19.47 0.60 -20.60
C ILE A 201 18.26 0.40 -19.69
N ILE A 202 18.40 0.78 -18.42
CA ILE A 202 17.34 0.75 -17.41
C ILE A 202 17.01 2.20 -17.05
N ILE A 203 15.78 2.61 -17.34
CA ILE A 203 15.29 3.97 -17.09
C ILE A 203 14.30 3.92 -15.93
N ASP A 204 14.69 4.44 -14.78
CA ASP A 204 13.83 4.52 -13.61
C ASP A 204 12.98 5.80 -13.62
N GLU A 205 11.79 5.72 -13.03
CA GLU A 205 10.81 6.81 -12.94
C GLU A 205 10.43 7.39 -14.33
N ALA A 206 10.33 6.51 -15.32
CA ALA A 206 10.06 6.82 -16.72
C ALA A 206 8.75 7.57 -16.95
N GLN A 207 7.82 7.58 -15.98
CA GLN A 207 6.59 8.36 -16.11
C GLN A 207 6.81 9.87 -16.32
N ILE A 208 7.95 10.40 -15.88
CA ILE A 208 8.32 11.81 -16.05
C ILE A 208 8.43 12.15 -17.54
N LEU A 209 8.84 11.18 -18.37
CA LEU A 209 9.01 11.35 -19.81
C LEU A 209 7.67 11.49 -20.56
N TYR A 210 6.55 11.05 -19.98
CA TYR A 210 5.23 11.24 -20.61
C TYR A 210 4.76 12.70 -20.58
N GLY A 211 5.17 13.46 -19.57
CA GLY A 211 4.89 14.90 -19.47
C GLY A 211 5.97 15.76 -20.14
N ALA A 212 7.09 15.17 -20.55
CA ALA A 212 8.18 15.88 -21.21
C ALA A 212 7.98 15.92 -22.73
N ASN A 213 8.40 17.01 -23.37
CA ASN A 213 8.37 17.14 -24.83
C ASN A 213 9.55 16.41 -25.49
N VAL A 214 9.53 15.06 -25.46
CA VAL A 214 10.61 14.20 -25.98
C VAL A 214 10.14 13.22 -27.08
N PRO A 215 9.52 13.69 -28.19
CA PRO A 215 9.04 12.81 -29.25
C PRO A 215 10.15 11.95 -29.88
N PHE A 216 11.37 12.49 -29.99
CA PHE A 216 12.54 11.78 -30.52
C PHE A 216 12.90 10.53 -29.70
N PHE A 217 12.72 10.56 -28.37
CA PHE A 217 12.96 9.42 -27.49
C PHE A 217 11.99 8.27 -27.81
N TRP A 218 10.69 8.60 -27.91
CA TRP A 218 9.66 7.61 -28.23
C TRP A 218 9.79 7.07 -29.66
N GLU A 219 10.20 7.88 -30.64
CA GLU A 219 10.48 7.42 -32.00
C GLU A 219 11.68 6.45 -32.07
N ALA A 220 12.73 6.71 -31.29
CA ALA A 220 13.87 5.80 -31.20
C ALA A 220 13.44 4.43 -30.64
N LEU A 221 12.67 4.41 -29.54
CA LEU A 221 12.17 3.18 -28.94
C LEU A 221 11.28 2.36 -29.88
N LYS A 222 10.41 3.02 -30.67
CA LYS A 222 9.62 2.35 -31.72
C LYS A 222 10.50 1.68 -32.77
N THR A 223 11.54 2.37 -33.20
CA THR A 223 12.47 1.88 -34.22
C THR A 223 13.18 0.61 -33.73
N ILE A 224 13.69 0.63 -32.50
CA ILE A 224 14.32 -0.55 -31.86
C ILE A 224 13.34 -1.73 -31.81
N LYS A 225 12.09 -1.49 -31.40
CA LYS A 225 11.06 -2.52 -31.33
C LYS A 225 10.72 -3.10 -32.71
N ALA A 226 10.59 -2.25 -33.73
CA ALA A 226 10.29 -2.68 -35.10
C ALA A 226 11.42 -3.49 -35.74
N GLU A 227 12.68 -3.11 -35.50
CA GLU A 227 13.85 -3.86 -35.98
C GLU A 227 13.96 -5.22 -35.29
N SER A 228 13.63 -5.28 -34.01
CA SER A 228 13.67 -6.50 -33.22
C SER A 228 12.63 -7.53 -33.67
N GLY A 229 11.41 -7.10 -34.02
CA GLY A 229 10.37 -7.97 -34.55
C GLY A 229 10.73 -8.66 -35.88
N ARG A 230 11.74 -8.16 -36.61
CA ARG A 230 12.26 -8.77 -37.85
C ARG A 230 13.38 -9.79 -37.60
N ARG A 231 13.83 -9.96 -36.36
CA ARG A 231 14.88 -10.94 -36.01
C ARG A 231 14.28 -12.35 -36.00
N LYS A 232 15.01 -13.32 -36.56
CA LYS A 232 14.69 -14.74 -36.38
C LYS A 232 14.94 -15.10 -34.90
N LYS A 233 14.07 -15.92 -34.31
CA LYS A 233 14.14 -16.36 -32.89
C LYS A 233 15.51 -16.93 -32.49
N ASP A 234 16.27 -17.50 -33.43
CA ASP A 234 17.59 -18.10 -33.17
C ASP A 234 18.76 -17.09 -33.10
N LYS A 235 18.51 -15.79 -33.24
CA LYS A 235 19.57 -14.76 -33.35
C LYS A 235 20.06 -14.20 -32.00
N GLY A 236 20.33 -15.01 -30.98
CA GLY A 236 21.04 -14.58 -29.75
C GLY A 236 20.53 -13.29 -29.06
N ILE A 237 21.31 -12.76 -28.12
CA ILE A 237 20.90 -11.60 -27.31
C ILE A 237 20.86 -10.31 -28.18
N PRO A 238 19.82 -9.46 -28.09
CA PRO A 238 19.76 -8.17 -28.78
C PRO A 238 20.95 -7.26 -28.50
N LYS A 239 21.34 -6.46 -29.50
CA LYS A 239 22.42 -5.49 -29.33
C LYS A 239 22.04 -4.40 -28.32
N LEU A 240 20.84 -3.87 -28.40
CA LEU A 240 20.32 -2.87 -27.47
C LEU A 240 19.09 -3.43 -26.79
N ARG A 241 18.98 -3.31 -25.45
CA ARG A 241 17.74 -3.58 -24.71
C ARG A 241 17.40 -2.39 -23.82
N VAL A 242 16.12 -2.06 -23.69
CA VAL A 242 15.63 -0.93 -22.89
C VAL A 242 14.51 -1.41 -21.97
N LEU A 243 14.67 -1.20 -20.67
CA LEU A 243 13.64 -1.40 -19.65
C LEU A 243 13.22 -0.06 -19.07
N LEU A 244 11.95 0.28 -19.20
CA LEU A 244 11.34 1.43 -18.55
C LEU A 244 10.70 0.97 -17.25
N LEU A 245 11.02 1.61 -16.12
CA LEU A 245 10.30 1.42 -14.86
C LEU A 245 9.41 2.62 -14.62
N SER A 246 8.12 2.39 -14.41
CA SER A 246 7.15 3.47 -14.31
C SER A 246 6.02 3.16 -13.33
N MET A 247 5.39 4.21 -12.82
CA MET A 247 4.12 4.07 -12.07
C MET A 247 2.91 3.85 -12.99
N TYR A 248 2.91 4.49 -14.16
CA TYR A 248 1.82 4.44 -15.15
C TYR A 248 2.38 4.52 -16.58
N ASP A 249 1.55 4.32 -17.60
CA ASP A 249 1.96 4.19 -19.02
C ASP A 249 1.60 5.40 -19.89
N GLY A 250 1.29 6.55 -19.28
CA GLY A 250 1.02 7.83 -19.97
C GLY A 250 -0.39 7.97 -20.57
N GLN A 251 -1.23 6.94 -20.49
CA GLN A 251 -2.56 6.85 -21.12
C GLN A 251 -3.64 7.84 -20.61
N ARG A 252 -3.29 8.81 -19.74
CA ARG A 252 -4.23 9.81 -19.19
C ARG A 252 -4.47 11.02 -20.09
N GLU A 253 -3.59 11.29 -21.04
CA GLU A 253 -3.81 12.36 -22.01
C GLU A 253 -3.93 11.79 -23.43
N PRO A 254 -5.06 12.01 -24.14
CA PRO A 254 -5.16 11.79 -25.58
C PRO A 254 -4.31 12.81 -26.38
N SER A 255 -3.26 13.38 -25.79
CA SER A 255 -2.33 14.23 -26.50
C SER A 255 -1.47 13.35 -27.42
N ARG A 256 -1.38 13.78 -28.67
CA ARG A 256 -1.03 13.05 -29.91
C ARG A 256 0.30 12.26 -29.95
N HIS A 257 1.02 12.04 -28.85
CA HIS A 257 2.39 11.50 -28.88
C HIS A 257 2.79 10.57 -27.71
N THR A 258 1.89 9.74 -27.14
CA THR A 258 2.33 8.53 -26.38
C THR A 258 2.24 7.30 -27.29
N PRO A 259 3.33 6.85 -27.95
CA PRO A 259 3.12 6.18 -29.21
C PRO A 259 3.68 4.74 -29.26
N ILE A 260 3.97 4.13 -28.11
CA ILE A 260 4.42 2.73 -28.00
C ILE A 260 3.43 1.91 -27.18
N ASP A 261 2.90 0.86 -27.79
CA ASP A 261 2.13 -0.17 -27.10
C ASP A 261 3.09 -1.18 -26.44
N PHE A 262 2.94 -1.41 -25.13
CA PHE A 262 3.73 -2.37 -24.35
C PHE A 262 2.89 -3.62 -24.04
N GLN A 263 2.60 -4.42 -25.07
CA GLN A 263 1.86 -5.67 -24.92
C GLN A 263 2.59 -6.64 -23.98
N ASN A 264 1.88 -7.11 -22.97
CA ASN A 264 2.36 -7.99 -21.90
C ASN A 264 3.52 -7.40 -21.09
N ALA A 265 3.47 -6.08 -20.83
CA ALA A 265 4.38 -5.38 -19.93
C ALA A 265 4.47 -6.07 -18.56
N LEU A 266 5.66 -5.99 -17.95
CA LEU A 266 5.88 -6.46 -16.58
C LEU A 266 5.05 -5.63 -15.58
N GLY A 267 4.64 -6.29 -14.50
CA GLY A 267 3.71 -5.74 -13.52
C GLY A 267 4.21 -5.83 -12.08
N LEU A 268 3.29 -5.58 -11.14
CA LEU A 268 3.54 -5.71 -9.71
C LEU A 268 3.96 -7.15 -9.31
N ASP A 269 3.49 -8.16 -10.02
CA ASP A 269 3.80 -9.57 -9.69
C ASP A 269 5.28 -9.91 -9.83
N GLN A 270 6.02 -9.26 -10.73
CA GLN A 270 7.47 -9.41 -10.83
C GLN A 270 8.23 -8.76 -9.66
N LEU A 271 7.58 -7.91 -8.87
CA LEU A 271 8.19 -7.24 -7.72
C LEU A 271 7.76 -7.83 -6.38
N ARG A 272 6.67 -8.61 -6.34
CA ARG A 272 6.21 -9.27 -5.11
C ARG A 272 7.24 -10.30 -4.67
N LEU A 273 7.69 -10.16 -3.42
CA LEU A 273 8.58 -11.14 -2.80
C LEU A 273 7.84 -12.48 -2.69
N ASN A 274 8.49 -13.55 -3.12
CA ASN A 274 8.00 -14.90 -2.80
C ASN A 274 8.33 -15.23 -1.32
N THR A 275 7.80 -16.34 -0.81
CA THR A 275 7.99 -16.73 0.59
C THR A 275 9.47 -16.89 0.98
N SER A 276 10.33 -17.37 0.08
CA SER A 276 11.76 -17.54 0.34
C SER A 276 12.48 -16.18 0.47
N GLU A 277 12.20 -15.26 -0.43
CA GLU A 277 12.74 -13.90 -0.42
C GLU A 277 12.22 -13.09 0.77
N PHE A 278 10.92 -13.17 1.05
CA PHE A 278 10.30 -12.59 2.24
C PHE A 278 11.04 -13.04 3.50
N ASN A 279 11.27 -14.35 3.65
CA ASN A 279 11.96 -14.90 4.82
C ASN A 279 13.40 -14.39 4.94
N LYS A 280 14.10 -14.17 3.81
CA LYS A 280 15.44 -13.58 3.81
C LYS A 280 15.41 -12.12 4.26
N VAL A 281 14.47 -11.32 3.74
CA VAL A 281 14.30 -9.91 4.14
C VAL A 281 13.99 -9.80 5.63
N VAL A 282 13.05 -10.60 6.15
CA VAL A 282 12.71 -10.62 7.59
C VAL A 282 13.92 -11.00 8.44
N LYS A 283 14.69 -12.03 8.04
CA LYS A 283 15.92 -12.42 8.75
C LYS A 283 16.96 -11.32 8.78
N ARG A 284 17.14 -10.59 7.67
CA ARG A 284 18.06 -9.45 7.61
C ARG A 284 17.58 -8.30 8.51
N PHE A 285 16.28 -7.98 8.45
CA PHE A 285 15.66 -6.95 9.30
C PHE A 285 15.83 -7.25 10.79
N CYS A 286 15.62 -8.50 11.20
CA CYS A 286 15.76 -8.90 12.59
C CYS A 286 17.19 -8.79 13.12
N ARG A 287 18.19 -8.82 12.22
CA ARG A 287 19.63 -8.72 12.52
C ARG A 287 20.15 -7.29 12.45
N SER A 288 19.56 -6.43 11.62
CA SER A 288 20.07 -5.08 11.36
C SER A 288 19.69 -4.04 12.42
N SER A 289 18.83 -4.37 13.39
CA SER A 289 18.47 -3.45 14.48
C SER A 289 19.43 -3.49 15.66
N HIS A 290 19.67 -2.33 16.30
CA HIS A 290 20.50 -2.10 17.50
C HIS A 290 20.21 -3.02 18.72
N MET A 291 19.15 -3.84 18.62
CA MET A 291 18.90 -5.02 19.44
C MET A 291 18.26 -6.06 18.52
N ALA A 292 18.77 -7.30 18.52
CA ALA A 292 18.19 -8.36 17.71
C ALA A 292 16.73 -8.58 18.14
N ILE A 293 15.80 -8.41 17.20
CA ILE A 293 14.38 -8.70 17.44
C ILE A 293 14.05 -10.09 16.92
N VAL A 294 13.02 -10.71 17.49
CA VAL A 294 12.47 -11.97 16.99
C VAL A 294 11.01 -11.74 16.66
N ILE A 295 10.66 -11.97 15.39
CA ILE A 295 9.27 -11.96 14.94
C ILE A 295 8.80 -13.42 14.91
N PRO A 296 7.75 -13.78 15.66
CA PRO A 296 7.21 -15.14 15.65
C PRO A 296 6.78 -15.56 14.23
N GLU A 297 6.98 -16.82 13.88
CA GLU A 297 6.53 -17.39 12.59
C GLU A 297 5.03 -17.15 12.36
N GLY A 298 4.25 -17.23 13.44
CA GLY A 298 2.86 -16.75 13.56
C GLY A 298 2.57 -15.45 12.80
N VAL A 299 3.37 -14.45 13.16
CA VAL A 299 3.28 -13.08 12.69
C VAL A 299 3.89 -12.93 11.31
N CYS A 300 4.97 -13.65 10.99
CA CYS A 300 5.57 -13.64 9.66
C CYS A 300 4.55 -14.04 8.57
N ASP A 301 3.82 -15.13 8.80
CA ASP A 301 2.82 -15.60 7.83
C ASP A 301 1.67 -14.59 7.69
N ALA A 302 1.23 -13.99 8.80
CA ALA A 302 0.23 -12.92 8.80
C ALA A 302 0.66 -11.72 7.95
N VAL A 303 1.90 -11.27 8.12
CA VAL A 303 2.47 -10.15 7.35
C VAL A 303 2.59 -10.53 5.88
N PHE A 304 3.08 -11.72 5.56
CA PHE A 304 3.17 -12.18 4.18
C PHE A 304 1.79 -12.22 3.51
N SER A 305 0.78 -12.80 4.16
CA SER A 305 -0.58 -12.88 3.62
C SER A 305 -1.24 -11.51 3.48
N ALA A 306 -1.05 -10.59 4.43
CA ALA A 306 -1.63 -9.24 4.34
C ALA A 306 -0.97 -8.39 3.24
N THR A 307 0.35 -8.52 3.08
CA THR A 307 1.12 -7.72 2.11
C THR A 307 1.22 -8.37 0.73
N ARG A 308 0.96 -9.68 0.63
CA ARG A 308 1.21 -10.52 -0.55
C ARG A 308 2.60 -10.31 -1.14
N GLY A 309 3.59 -10.17 -0.24
CA GLY A 309 4.99 -9.95 -0.62
C GLY A 309 5.32 -8.54 -1.13
N HIS A 310 4.40 -7.57 -1.05
CA HIS A 310 4.68 -6.20 -1.48
C HIS A 310 5.78 -5.55 -0.62
N PRO A 311 6.94 -5.16 -1.18
CA PRO A 311 8.10 -4.71 -0.40
C PRO A 311 7.85 -3.50 0.50
N GLY A 312 7.16 -2.46 -0.01
CA GLY A 312 6.84 -1.26 0.77
C GLY A 312 5.97 -1.56 2.00
N PHE A 313 4.87 -2.29 1.81
CA PHE A 313 4.03 -2.75 2.93
C PHE A 313 4.78 -3.62 3.92
N LEU A 314 5.60 -4.56 3.42
CA LEU A 314 6.41 -5.42 4.26
C LEU A 314 7.31 -4.60 5.18
N ARG A 315 8.15 -3.73 4.60
CA ARG A 315 9.11 -2.92 5.36
C ARG A 315 8.41 -2.06 6.41
N LYS A 316 7.36 -1.35 6.02
CA LYS A 316 6.61 -0.52 6.96
C LYS A 316 5.98 -1.34 8.08
N THR A 317 5.44 -2.52 7.76
CA THR A 317 4.85 -3.41 8.77
C THR A 317 5.91 -3.91 9.75
N LEU A 318 7.10 -4.30 9.26
CA LEU A 318 8.21 -4.74 10.12
C LEU A 318 8.70 -3.62 11.05
N GLU A 319 8.80 -2.38 10.55
CA GLU A 319 9.12 -1.20 11.37
C GLU A 319 8.11 -1.00 12.51
N LEU A 320 6.82 -1.05 12.18
CA LEU A 320 5.74 -0.89 13.14
C LEU A 320 5.74 -2.01 14.20
N LEU A 321 5.96 -3.26 13.77
CA LEU A 321 6.08 -4.39 14.69
C LEU A 321 7.32 -4.27 15.59
N ALA A 322 8.45 -3.78 15.06
CA ALA A 322 9.65 -3.56 15.86
C ALA A 322 9.41 -2.52 16.96
N GLN A 323 8.61 -1.48 16.70
CA GLN A 323 8.20 -0.51 17.72
C GLN A 323 7.36 -1.18 18.83
N GLU A 324 6.42 -2.06 18.47
CA GLU A 324 5.63 -2.80 19.46
C GLU A 324 6.50 -3.75 20.29
N ILE A 325 7.42 -4.49 19.67
CA ILE A 325 8.36 -5.38 20.37
C ILE A 325 9.21 -4.58 21.38
N ARG A 326 9.77 -3.45 20.96
CA ARG A 326 10.61 -2.59 21.83
C ARG A 326 9.84 -2.03 23.01
N ALA A 327 8.53 -1.85 22.86
CA ALA A 327 7.64 -1.42 23.94
C ALA A 327 7.10 -2.60 24.78
N GLY A 328 7.77 -3.77 24.73
CA GLY A 328 7.45 -4.95 25.54
C GLY A 328 6.30 -5.82 25.02
N ARG A 329 5.77 -5.53 23.81
CA ARG A 329 4.61 -6.22 23.22
C ARG A 329 5.04 -7.27 22.19
N SER A 330 5.83 -8.25 22.63
CA SER A 330 6.50 -9.21 21.75
C SER A 330 5.84 -10.59 21.62
N SER A 331 4.73 -10.85 22.33
CA SER A 331 4.06 -12.15 22.23
C SER A 331 3.31 -12.29 20.90
N ASN A 332 3.25 -13.52 20.38
CA ASN A 332 2.58 -13.83 19.13
C ASN A 332 1.13 -13.27 19.09
N VAL A 333 0.33 -13.55 20.12
CA VAL A 333 -1.06 -13.10 20.20
C VAL A 333 -1.18 -11.57 20.20
N VAL A 334 -0.29 -10.89 20.92
CA VAL A 334 -0.31 -9.41 20.99
C VAL A 334 0.03 -8.79 19.64
N MET A 335 1.04 -9.33 18.94
CA MET A 335 1.44 -8.84 17.62
C MET A 335 0.37 -9.12 16.55
N LEU A 336 -0.27 -10.29 16.58
CA LEU A 336 -1.39 -10.59 15.68
C LEU A 336 -2.60 -9.67 15.94
N ASN A 337 -2.94 -9.43 17.21
CA ASN A 337 -3.98 -8.46 17.57
C ASN A 337 -3.63 -7.04 17.12
N TYR A 338 -2.36 -6.66 17.17
CA TYR A 338 -1.90 -5.36 16.66
C TYR A 338 -2.13 -5.24 15.15
N LEU A 339 -1.82 -6.26 14.34
CA LEU A 339 -2.02 -6.24 12.89
C LEU A 339 -3.49 -6.06 12.46
N VAL A 340 -4.45 -6.47 13.29
CA VAL A 340 -5.89 -6.22 13.07
C VAL A 340 -6.43 -5.00 13.83
N SER A 341 -5.56 -4.19 14.43
CA SER A 341 -5.94 -3.05 15.27
C SER A 341 -6.16 -1.76 14.47
N ARG A 342 -6.99 -0.85 15.00
CA ARG A 342 -7.07 0.53 14.50
C ARG A 342 -5.72 1.25 14.59
N LYS A 343 -4.94 0.95 15.63
CA LYS A 343 -3.61 1.54 15.85
C LYS A 343 -2.67 1.24 14.69
N TYR A 344 -2.57 -0.01 14.28
CA TYR A 344 -1.77 -0.41 13.12
C TYR A 344 -2.28 0.21 11.82
N LEU A 345 -3.59 0.15 11.57
CA LEU A 345 -4.17 0.69 10.35
C LEU A 345 -3.96 2.21 10.22
N ASN A 346 -4.03 2.94 11.32
CA ASN A 346 -3.70 4.37 11.32
C ASN A 346 -2.20 4.61 11.10
N ALA A 347 -1.35 3.75 11.65
CA ALA A 347 0.10 3.90 11.56
C ALA A 347 0.67 3.51 10.17
N ILE A 348 -0.01 2.64 9.42
CA ILE A 348 0.43 2.26 8.07
C ILE A 348 -0.06 3.21 6.96
N ARG A 349 -1.16 3.95 7.21
CA ARG A 349 -1.74 4.90 6.25
C ARG A 349 -0.73 5.91 5.66
N PRO A 350 0.13 6.59 6.45
CA PRO A 350 1.07 7.58 5.93
C PRO A 350 2.33 6.92 5.33
N SER A 351 2.18 5.76 4.69
CA SER A 351 3.28 5.08 4.00
C SER A 351 3.22 5.40 2.52
N ARG A 352 4.37 5.51 1.86
CA ARG A 352 4.47 5.76 0.41
C ARG A 352 3.60 4.84 -0.45
N ALA A 353 3.29 3.63 0.01
CA ALA A 353 2.41 2.68 -0.67
C ALA A 353 0.90 3.02 -0.57
N LEU A 354 0.52 3.96 0.29
CA LEU A 354 -0.85 4.39 0.60
C LEU A 354 -1.03 5.91 0.63
N ASP A 355 0.04 6.72 0.48
CA ASP A 355 -0.06 8.19 0.52
C ASP A 355 -1.17 8.73 -0.39
N PHE A 356 -1.38 8.09 -1.56
CA PHE A 356 -2.46 8.44 -2.49
C PHE A 356 -3.87 8.34 -1.89
N LEU A 357 -4.08 7.55 -0.83
CA LEU A 357 -5.38 7.39 -0.17
C LEU A 357 -5.76 8.58 0.71
N GLU A 358 -4.79 9.37 1.18
CA GLU A 358 -5.08 10.56 1.99
C GLU A 358 -5.83 11.61 1.17
N GLU A 359 -5.48 11.74 -0.10
CA GLU A 359 -6.08 12.68 -1.06
C GLU A 359 -7.19 12.03 -1.92
N LEU A 360 -7.45 10.73 -1.74
CA LEU A 360 -8.45 10.03 -2.55
C LEU A 360 -9.87 10.42 -2.13
N GLU A 361 -10.44 11.37 -2.85
CA GLU A 361 -11.87 11.64 -2.90
C GLU A 361 -12.54 10.79 -3.98
N LEU A 362 -13.65 10.17 -3.62
CA LEU A 362 -14.44 9.32 -4.51
C LEU A 362 -15.76 10.01 -4.79
N ASP A 363 -16.14 10.08 -6.06
CA ASP A 363 -17.51 10.38 -6.44
C ASP A 363 -18.41 9.13 -6.27
N GLU A 364 -19.71 9.30 -6.55
CA GLU A 364 -20.71 8.25 -6.35
C GLU A 364 -20.50 7.05 -7.29
N ASP A 365 -20.10 7.28 -8.54
CA ASP A 365 -19.85 6.19 -9.49
C ASP A 365 -18.57 5.42 -9.12
N GLU A 366 -17.53 6.13 -8.68
CA GLU A 366 -16.25 5.58 -8.22
C GLU A 366 -16.40 4.74 -6.95
N ASP A 367 -17.17 5.24 -5.99
CA ASP A 367 -17.56 4.51 -4.79
C ASP A 367 -18.31 3.22 -5.19
N GLN A 368 -19.26 3.32 -6.12
CA GLN A 368 -20.04 2.17 -6.60
C GLN A 368 -19.18 1.13 -7.34
N PHE A 369 -18.25 1.55 -8.19
CA PHE A 369 -17.30 0.66 -8.87
C PHE A 369 -16.48 -0.14 -7.86
N LEU A 370 -15.88 0.53 -6.86
CA LEU A 370 -15.05 -0.13 -5.86
C LEU A 370 -15.87 -1.05 -4.95
N ARG A 371 -17.11 -0.67 -4.61
CA ARG A 371 -18.05 -1.55 -3.89
C ARG A 371 -18.38 -2.80 -4.70
N ASN A 372 -18.65 -2.65 -5.99
CA ASN A 372 -18.92 -3.78 -6.87
C ASN A 372 -17.72 -4.72 -6.89
N ALA A 373 -16.51 -4.21 -7.09
CA ALA A 373 -15.28 -5.00 -7.02
C ALA A 373 -15.11 -5.74 -5.68
N LEU A 374 -15.43 -5.10 -4.55
CA LEU A 374 -15.40 -5.73 -3.22
C LEU A 374 -16.47 -6.81 -3.01
N CYS A 375 -17.58 -6.71 -3.73
CA CYS A 375 -18.72 -7.62 -3.65
C CYS A 375 -18.61 -8.83 -4.59
N THR A 376 -17.96 -8.68 -5.74
CA THR A 376 -17.87 -9.71 -6.79
C THR A 376 -16.56 -10.48 -6.81
N MET A 377 -15.65 -10.20 -5.87
CA MET A 377 -14.37 -10.89 -5.76
C MET A 377 -14.52 -12.41 -5.61
N ASP A 378 -13.65 -13.15 -6.28
CA ASP A 378 -13.54 -14.60 -6.19
C ASP A 378 -12.67 -15.06 -5.00
N SER A 379 -12.42 -16.37 -4.92
CA SER A 379 -11.57 -16.97 -3.89
C SER A 379 -10.10 -16.53 -3.96
N ASP A 380 -9.63 -16.11 -5.13
CA ASP A 380 -8.27 -15.63 -5.35
C ASP A 380 -8.13 -14.12 -5.09
N SER A 381 -9.21 -13.49 -4.61
CA SER A 381 -9.30 -12.05 -4.36
C SER A 381 -9.12 -11.21 -5.62
N THR A 382 -9.62 -11.73 -6.75
CA THR A 382 -9.67 -11.03 -8.04
C THR A 382 -11.11 -10.76 -8.44
N PHE A 383 -11.33 -9.79 -9.33
CA PHE A 383 -12.65 -9.43 -9.85
C PHE A 383 -12.57 -9.09 -11.34
N LEU A 384 -13.67 -9.32 -12.05
CA LEU A 384 -13.80 -9.02 -13.47
C LEU A 384 -14.61 -7.71 -13.66
N PRO A 385 -14.00 -6.61 -14.12
CA PRO A 385 -14.73 -5.37 -14.39
C PRO A 385 -15.46 -5.42 -15.74
N ASP A 386 -16.45 -4.54 -15.94
CA ASP A 386 -17.08 -4.32 -17.25
C ASP A 386 -16.20 -3.39 -18.08
N MET A 387 -15.32 -3.96 -18.92
CA MET A 387 -14.34 -3.20 -19.69
C MET A 387 -14.95 -2.11 -20.60
N GLY A 388 -16.22 -2.21 -20.97
CA GLY A 388 -16.89 -1.18 -21.78
C GLY A 388 -17.30 0.05 -20.96
N ASN A 389 -17.83 -0.17 -19.76
CA ASN A 389 -18.37 0.88 -18.91
C ASN A 389 -17.37 1.39 -17.85
N ASP A 390 -16.43 0.53 -17.43
CA ASP A 390 -15.54 0.78 -16.30
C ASP A 390 -14.14 1.29 -16.69
N ASP A 391 -13.82 1.41 -17.98
CA ASP A 391 -12.47 1.78 -18.46
C ASP A 391 -11.92 3.06 -17.79
N LYS A 392 -12.79 4.07 -17.60
CA LYS A 392 -12.42 5.32 -16.91
C LYS A 392 -11.95 5.07 -15.46
N PHE A 393 -12.63 4.17 -14.73
CA PHE A 393 -12.29 3.81 -13.34
C PHE A 393 -11.04 2.94 -13.30
N ILE A 394 -10.94 1.96 -14.22
CA ILE A 394 -9.77 1.09 -14.34
C ILE A 394 -8.51 1.93 -14.57
N ARG A 395 -8.56 2.88 -15.51
CA ARG A 395 -7.46 3.81 -15.78
C ARG A 395 -7.13 4.65 -14.56
N LYS A 396 -8.12 5.26 -13.89
CA LYS A 396 -7.90 6.08 -12.69
C LYS A 396 -7.24 5.29 -11.58
N PHE A 397 -7.79 4.12 -11.23
CA PHE A 397 -7.37 3.33 -10.08
C PHE A 397 -6.09 2.53 -10.33
N THR A 398 -5.80 2.14 -11.58
CA THR A 398 -4.48 1.61 -11.96
C THR A 398 -3.42 2.69 -11.86
N TYR A 399 -3.71 3.91 -12.31
CA TYR A 399 -2.78 5.02 -12.28
C TYR A 399 -2.31 5.39 -10.87
N ILE A 400 -3.24 5.45 -9.89
CA ILE A 400 -2.88 5.75 -8.50
C ILE A 400 -2.31 4.52 -7.77
N GLY A 401 -2.28 3.35 -8.42
CA GLY A 401 -1.76 2.11 -7.86
C GLY A 401 -2.70 1.40 -6.88
N LEU A 402 -4.00 1.70 -6.92
CA LEU A 402 -5.01 1.07 -6.07
C LEU A 402 -5.32 -0.37 -6.51
N ILE A 403 -5.48 -0.56 -7.83
CA ILE A 403 -5.73 -1.85 -8.46
C ILE A 403 -4.67 -2.14 -9.52
N THR A 404 -4.50 -3.42 -9.82
CA THR A 404 -3.56 -3.95 -10.81
C THR A 404 -4.21 -5.11 -11.56
N TYR A 405 -3.76 -5.37 -12.78
CA TYR A 405 -4.10 -6.61 -13.48
C TYR A 405 -3.57 -7.82 -12.71
N ALA A 406 -4.43 -8.82 -12.52
CA ALA A 406 -4.06 -10.16 -12.06
C ALA A 406 -3.72 -11.07 -13.26
N ASP A 407 -4.46 -10.90 -14.34
CA ASP A 407 -4.20 -11.47 -15.67
C ASP A 407 -4.72 -10.51 -16.76
N GLU A 408 -4.93 -10.99 -17.99
CA GLU A 408 -5.41 -10.17 -19.11
C GLU A 408 -6.81 -9.55 -18.90
N SER A 409 -7.65 -10.15 -18.05
CA SER A 409 -9.05 -9.74 -17.85
C SER A 409 -9.40 -9.44 -16.39
N TYR A 410 -8.77 -10.14 -15.44
CA TYR A 410 -9.05 -10.01 -14.02
C TYR A 410 -8.19 -8.92 -13.38
N MET A 411 -8.81 -8.19 -12.47
CA MET A 411 -8.21 -7.14 -11.67
C MET A 411 -8.12 -7.55 -10.21
N GLN A 412 -7.17 -6.96 -9.48
CA GLN A 412 -6.99 -7.18 -8.05
C GLN A 412 -6.52 -5.89 -7.38
N PHE A 413 -6.74 -5.77 -6.07
CA PHE A 413 -6.08 -4.71 -5.29
C PHE A 413 -4.57 -4.97 -5.19
N ALA A 414 -3.77 -3.90 -5.10
CA ALA A 414 -2.30 -4.01 -5.07
C ALA A 414 -1.78 -4.92 -3.93
N ALA A 415 -2.50 -4.99 -2.81
CA ALA A 415 -2.31 -6.01 -1.77
C ALA A 415 -3.63 -6.28 -1.01
N PRO A 416 -3.79 -7.46 -0.36
CA PRO A 416 -4.93 -7.73 0.51
C PRO A 416 -5.13 -6.68 1.61
N LEU A 417 -4.05 -6.09 2.11
CA LEU A 417 -4.12 -4.98 3.07
C LEU A 417 -4.79 -3.73 2.48
N VAL A 418 -4.51 -3.40 1.22
CA VAL A 418 -5.17 -2.28 0.51
C VAL A 418 -6.66 -2.54 0.39
N ARG A 419 -7.05 -3.77 0.03
CA ARG A 419 -8.45 -4.21 0.01
C ARG A 419 -9.14 -3.99 1.35
N ILE A 420 -8.50 -4.40 2.45
CA ILE A 420 -9.05 -4.20 3.81
C ILE A 420 -9.22 -2.71 4.10
N ILE A 421 -8.23 -1.88 3.80
CA ILE A 421 -8.30 -0.43 4.02
C ILE A 421 -9.43 0.20 3.21
N MET A 422 -9.59 -0.19 1.94
CA MET A 422 -10.68 0.30 1.10
C MET A 422 -12.05 -0.19 1.56
N GLY A 423 -12.20 -1.47 1.92
CA GLY A 423 -13.43 -1.98 2.50
C GLY A 423 -13.83 -1.21 3.75
N LYS A 424 -12.85 -0.85 4.60
CA LYS A 424 -13.11 0.01 5.75
C LYS A 424 -13.50 1.44 5.34
N LYS A 425 -12.83 2.07 4.37
CA LYS A 425 -13.17 3.41 3.89
C LYS A 425 -14.60 3.47 3.34
N LEU A 426 -14.99 2.46 2.55
CA LEU A 426 -16.27 2.41 1.85
C LEU A 426 -17.43 1.98 2.78
N TYR A 427 -17.21 1.03 3.69
CA TYR A 427 -18.32 0.42 4.45
C TYR A 427 -18.35 0.79 5.94
N THR A 428 -17.40 1.57 6.47
CA THR A 428 -17.52 2.05 7.86
C THR A 428 -18.55 3.18 7.93
N ALA A 429 -19.46 3.10 8.90
CA ALA A 429 -20.46 4.13 9.08
C ALA A 429 -19.84 5.47 9.54
N PRO A 430 -20.40 6.62 9.11
CA PRO A 430 -19.96 7.93 9.59
C PRO A 430 -19.99 8.03 11.13
N MET A 431 -18.95 8.65 11.71
CA MET A 431 -18.84 8.79 13.16
C MET A 431 -20.03 9.50 13.81
N ALA A 432 -20.68 10.42 13.07
CA ALA A 432 -21.87 11.14 13.54
C ALA A 432 -23.03 10.22 13.94
N ILE A 433 -23.12 9.03 13.33
CA ILE A 433 -24.19 8.05 13.60
C ILE A 433 -23.86 7.18 14.82
N SER A 434 -22.58 7.11 15.22
CA SER A 434 -22.06 6.26 16.29
C SER A 434 -22.07 7.00 17.64
N LYS A 435 -23.22 7.05 18.30
CA LYS A 435 -23.36 7.67 19.64
C LYS A 435 -22.81 6.76 20.76
N LYS A 436 -22.18 7.34 21.79
CA LYS A 436 -21.51 6.58 22.88
C LYS A 436 -22.49 5.74 23.71
N GLN A 437 -23.69 6.25 23.92
CA GLN A 437 -24.76 5.58 24.65
C GLN A 437 -25.36 4.37 23.92
N ASP A 438 -25.18 4.30 22.59
CA ASP A 438 -25.74 3.24 21.74
C ASP A 438 -24.78 2.05 21.60
N LYS A 439 -23.60 2.11 22.23
CA LYS A 439 -22.60 1.05 22.14
C LYS A 439 -23.06 -0.22 22.87
N ALA A 440 -22.81 -1.35 22.24
CA ALA A 440 -23.06 -2.64 22.85
C ALA A 440 -22.24 -2.82 24.14
N LYS A 441 -22.83 -3.50 25.13
CA LYS A 441 -22.21 -3.72 26.45
C LYS A 441 -21.57 -5.10 26.57
N ASP A 442 -22.08 -6.05 25.79
CA ASP A 442 -21.68 -7.45 25.78
C ASP A 442 -21.89 -8.05 24.39
N PHE A 443 -21.48 -9.31 24.21
CA PHE A 443 -21.55 -9.97 22.91
C PHE A 443 -22.99 -10.16 22.41
N ALA A 444 -23.93 -10.51 23.29
CA ALA A 444 -25.32 -10.75 22.90
C ALA A 444 -26.03 -9.46 22.45
N SER A 445 -25.83 -8.35 23.17
CA SER A 445 -26.32 -7.03 22.76
C SER A 445 -25.64 -6.55 21.48
N PHE A 446 -24.35 -6.85 21.28
CA PHE A 446 -23.65 -6.56 20.03
C PHE A 446 -24.27 -7.27 18.83
N LEU A 447 -24.53 -8.58 18.90
CA LEU A 447 -25.17 -9.32 17.82
C LEU A 447 -26.56 -8.75 17.49
N ARG A 448 -27.40 -8.46 18.50
CA ARG A 448 -28.75 -7.91 18.29
C ARG A 448 -28.72 -6.51 17.68
N LEU A 449 -27.93 -5.60 18.27
CA LEU A 449 -27.84 -4.20 17.82
C LEU A 449 -27.18 -4.08 16.45
N SER A 450 -26.19 -4.94 16.14
CA SER A 450 -25.58 -4.99 14.80
C SER A 450 -26.59 -5.32 13.73
N ILE A 451 -27.57 -6.19 14.02
CA ILE A 451 -28.67 -6.48 13.11
C ILE A 451 -29.66 -5.32 13.08
N GLU A 452 -30.09 -4.80 14.24
CA GLU A 452 -31.06 -3.69 14.32
C GLU A 452 -30.61 -2.46 13.51
N ARG A 453 -29.30 -2.19 13.46
CA ARG A 453 -28.73 -1.03 12.76
C ARG A 453 -28.50 -1.23 11.27
N MET A 454 -28.84 -2.40 10.72
CA MET A 454 -28.82 -2.62 9.27
C MET A 454 -29.90 -1.78 8.58
N ARG A 455 -29.63 -1.41 7.33
CA ARG A 455 -30.47 -0.57 6.46
C ARG A 455 -31.31 -1.42 5.52
N PRO A 456 -32.65 -1.48 5.70
CA PRO A 456 -33.55 -2.11 4.75
C PRO A 456 -33.35 -1.60 3.32
N SER A 457 -33.21 -0.29 3.14
CA SER A 457 -33.02 0.32 1.81
C SER A 457 -31.79 -0.22 1.07
N MET A 458 -30.69 -0.50 1.77
CA MET A 458 -29.47 -1.03 1.15
C MET A 458 -29.59 -2.52 0.82
N LEU A 459 -30.28 -3.29 1.67
CA LEU A 459 -30.57 -4.70 1.40
C LEU A 459 -31.55 -4.84 0.22
N GLU A 460 -32.58 -4.00 0.17
CA GLU A 460 -33.56 -3.99 -0.91
C GLU A 460 -32.92 -3.58 -2.24
N ASN A 461 -32.03 -2.59 -2.27
CA ASN A 461 -31.41 -2.12 -3.51
C ASN A 461 -30.07 -2.79 -3.86
N SER A 462 -29.65 -3.83 -3.12
CA SER A 462 -28.36 -4.46 -3.36
C SER A 462 -28.27 -5.12 -4.74
N LEU A 463 -27.19 -4.81 -5.46
CA LEU A 463 -26.84 -5.38 -6.76
C LEU A 463 -26.33 -6.83 -6.67
N SER A 464 -25.95 -7.28 -5.47
CA SER A 464 -25.46 -8.64 -5.23
C SER A 464 -26.61 -9.62 -5.05
N ARG A 465 -27.39 -9.86 -6.10
CA ARG A 465 -28.52 -10.80 -6.11
C ARG A 465 -28.21 -12.02 -6.96
N ALA A 466 -28.69 -13.17 -6.53
CA ALA A 466 -28.74 -14.34 -7.39
C ALA A 466 -29.70 -14.10 -8.56
N ASP A 467 -29.26 -14.41 -9.79
CA ASP A 467 -30.08 -14.36 -11.02
C ASP A 467 -31.25 -15.37 -11.03
N THR A 468 -31.40 -16.15 -9.96
CA THR A 468 -32.48 -17.12 -9.79
C THR A 468 -33.71 -16.47 -9.16
N MET A 469 -34.91 -16.77 -9.68
CA MET A 469 -36.17 -16.43 -9.02
C MET A 469 -36.49 -17.41 -7.87
N PRO A 470 -36.82 -16.92 -6.65
CA PRO A 470 -36.83 -15.53 -6.21
C PRO A 470 -35.41 -14.97 -5.95
N GLN A 471 -35.16 -13.73 -6.40
CA GLN A 471 -33.89 -13.04 -6.21
C GLN A 471 -33.52 -13.00 -4.71
N SER A 472 -32.40 -13.61 -4.35
CA SER A 472 -31.88 -13.63 -2.98
C SER A 472 -30.52 -12.95 -2.95
N LEU A 473 -30.28 -12.13 -1.93
CA LEU A 473 -28.98 -11.48 -1.72
C LEU A 473 -27.87 -12.50 -1.58
N TYR A 474 -26.71 -12.30 -2.19
CA TYR A 474 -25.52 -13.10 -1.91
C TYR A 474 -25.01 -12.85 -0.48
N GLU A 475 -24.23 -13.78 0.05
CA GLU A 475 -23.66 -13.69 1.40
C GLU A 475 -22.84 -12.41 1.60
N ARG A 476 -22.13 -11.97 0.55
CA ARG A 476 -21.32 -10.75 0.58
C ARG A 476 -22.14 -9.47 0.82
N ALA A 477 -23.38 -9.41 0.35
CA ALA A 477 -24.27 -8.28 0.62
C ALA A 477 -24.62 -8.18 2.11
N TRP A 478 -24.89 -9.33 2.74
CA TRP A 478 -25.14 -9.42 4.18
C TRP A 478 -23.91 -9.03 4.99
N GLN A 479 -22.73 -9.52 4.59
CA GLN A 479 -21.45 -9.16 5.21
C GLN A 479 -21.20 -7.64 5.18
N MET A 480 -21.39 -7.00 4.03
CA MET A 480 -21.13 -5.56 3.90
C MET A 480 -22.11 -4.70 4.70
N GLU A 481 -23.41 -5.01 4.67
CA GLU A 481 -24.39 -4.25 5.46
C GLU A 481 -24.24 -4.51 6.95
N TRP A 482 -23.94 -5.75 7.35
CA TRP A 482 -23.65 -6.08 8.74
C TRP A 482 -22.40 -5.35 9.24
N TYR A 483 -21.32 -5.30 8.44
CA TYR A 483 -20.10 -4.57 8.78
C TYR A 483 -20.39 -3.09 9.05
N TYR A 484 -21.13 -2.43 8.14
CA TYR A 484 -21.57 -1.05 8.30
C TYR A 484 -22.31 -0.86 9.63
N ALA A 485 -23.35 -1.66 9.87
CA ALA A 485 -24.16 -1.57 11.06
C ALA A 485 -23.36 -1.85 12.34
N ALA A 486 -22.53 -2.89 12.36
CA ALA A 486 -21.67 -3.26 13.48
C ALA A 486 -20.69 -2.15 13.87
N THR A 487 -20.16 -1.39 12.91
CA THR A 487 -19.26 -0.26 13.21
C THR A 487 -19.95 0.86 13.99
N THR A 488 -21.28 1.02 13.87
CA THR A 488 -22.04 2.03 14.62
C THR A 488 -22.18 1.70 16.11
N ILE A 489 -22.19 0.41 16.46
CA ILE A 489 -22.50 -0.08 17.82
C ILE A 489 -21.32 -0.77 18.51
N VAL A 490 -20.18 -0.92 17.83
CA VAL A 490 -18.98 -1.58 18.40
C VAL A 490 -18.57 -0.91 19.73
N PRO A 491 -18.27 -1.70 20.79
CA PRO A 491 -17.94 -1.14 22.10
C PRO A 491 -16.77 -0.15 22.07
N GLY A 492 -16.73 0.77 23.03
CA GLY A 492 -15.69 1.80 23.12
C GLY A 492 -14.28 1.19 23.18
N GLY A 493 -13.36 1.72 22.38
CA GLY A 493 -11.98 1.22 22.28
C GLY A 493 -11.79 -0.03 21.41
N ALA A 494 -12.87 -0.72 21.01
CA ALA A 494 -12.81 -1.84 20.09
C ALA A 494 -13.10 -1.41 18.64
N SER A 495 -12.77 -2.28 17.69
CA SER A 495 -13.09 -2.10 16.28
C SER A 495 -13.43 -3.42 15.60
N VAL A 496 -14.28 -3.34 14.59
CA VAL A 496 -14.61 -4.45 13.71
C VAL A 496 -13.52 -4.55 12.63
N SER A 497 -12.93 -5.73 12.47
CA SER A 497 -11.97 -6.04 11.43
C SER A 497 -12.54 -7.17 10.55
N PRO A 498 -12.74 -6.92 9.25
CA PRO A 498 -13.21 -7.93 8.32
C PRO A 498 -12.06 -8.85 7.87
N ASP A 499 -12.40 -10.04 7.39
CA ASP A 499 -11.53 -10.97 6.65
C ASP A 499 -10.19 -11.28 7.37
N VAL A 500 -10.20 -11.58 8.68
CA VAL A 500 -8.96 -11.67 9.49
C VAL A 500 -8.20 -13.00 9.42
N GLY A 501 -8.68 -13.96 8.63
CA GLY A 501 -8.14 -15.33 8.60
C GLY A 501 -6.64 -15.41 8.36
N ALA A 502 -6.17 -14.66 7.35
CA ALA A 502 -4.77 -14.51 7.01
C ALA A 502 -3.89 -14.09 8.20
N VAL A 503 -4.40 -13.22 9.09
CA VAL A 503 -3.62 -12.71 10.22
C VAL A 503 -3.43 -13.78 11.30
N PHE A 504 -4.39 -14.68 11.48
CA PHE A 504 -4.34 -15.66 12.56
C PHE A 504 -3.93 -17.06 12.11
N LYS A 505 -3.22 -17.17 10.98
CA LYS A 505 -2.81 -18.45 10.35
C LYS A 505 -3.95 -19.41 10.07
N SER A 506 -5.16 -18.88 9.89
CA SER A 506 -6.31 -19.68 9.50
C SER A 506 -6.35 -19.78 7.98
N SER A 507 -6.48 -20.99 7.45
CA SER A 507 -6.68 -21.22 6.01
C SER A 507 -8.08 -20.76 5.51
N GLY A 508 -8.92 -20.24 6.39
CA GLY A 508 -10.19 -19.59 6.07
C GLY A 508 -10.29 -18.20 6.67
N PHE A 509 -11.10 -17.34 6.08
CA PHE A 509 -11.36 -15.99 6.56
C PHE A 509 -12.56 -16.00 7.51
N LEU A 510 -12.32 -15.74 8.80
CA LEU A 510 -13.40 -15.34 9.71
C LEU A 510 -13.95 -14.01 9.21
N ASP A 511 -15.26 -13.96 8.95
CA ASP A 511 -15.90 -12.79 8.34
C ASP A 511 -15.61 -11.51 9.14
N PHE A 512 -15.82 -11.57 10.46
CA PHE A 512 -15.57 -10.43 11.34
C PHE A 512 -14.94 -10.82 12.68
N TYR A 513 -13.94 -10.03 13.06
CA TYR A 513 -13.30 -10.09 14.36
C TYR A 513 -13.35 -8.74 15.06
N ILE A 514 -13.84 -8.74 16.31
CA ILE A 514 -13.92 -7.54 17.14
C ILE A 514 -12.73 -7.58 18.10
N ASN A 515 -11.81 -6.64 17.88
CA ASN A 515 -10.49 -6.63 18.53
C ASN A 515 -10.49 -5.97 19.92
N SER A 516 -9.29 -5.69 20.45
CA SER A 516 -9.02 -5.35 21.85
C SER A 516 -9.24 -6.56 22.77
N GLU A 517 -9.55 -6.33 24.04
CA GLU A 517 -9.82 -7.35 25.05
C GLU A 517 -11.09 -8.18 24.78
N LEU A 518 -11.90 -7.83 23.78
CA LEU A 518 -13.17 -8.51 23.50
C LEU A 518 -12.97 -9.86 22.81
N GLN A 519 -12.15 -9.89 21.75
CA GLN A 519 -11.83 -11.10 21.00
C GLN A 519 -13.10 -11.86 20.56
N TRP A 520 -14.06 -11.14 19.98
CA TRP A 520 -15.30 -11.74 19.48
C TRP A 520 -15.20 -12.10 18.00
N GLY A 521 -15.73 -13.26 17.62
CA GLY A 521 -15.83 -13.70 16.24
C GLY A 521 -17.28 -13.76 15.75
N VAL A 522 -17.51 -13.30 14.52
CA VAL A 522 -18.82 -13.42 13.88
C VAL A 522 -18.62 -13.96 12.47
N GLU A 523 -19.30 -15.05 12.16
CA GLU A 523 -19.41 -15.61 10.81
C GLU A 523 -20.85 -15.43 10.32
N LEU A 524 -21.04 -15.03 9.07
CA LEU A 524 -22.35 -14.89 8.47
C LEU A 524 -22.57 -16.00 7.44
N LEU A 525 -23.80 -16.49 7.37
CA LEU A 525 -24.23 -17.47 6.38
C LEU A 525 -25.51 -17.01 5.71
N ARG A 526 -25.76 -17.62 4.54
CA ARG A 526 -27.04 -17.49 3.85
C ARG A 526 -27.73 -18.83 3.67
N ASP A 527 -28.98 -18.90 4.10
CA ASP A 527 -29.89 -20.03 3.86
C ASP A 527 -29.30 -21.41 4.25
N GLY A 528 -28.41 -21.43 5.24
CA GLY A 528 -27.71 -22.64 5.69
C GLY A 528 -26.71 -23.22 4.71
N LYS A 529 -26.35 -22.50 3.63
CA LYS A 529 -25.34 -22.94 2.66
C LYS A 529 -24.03 -23.21 3.40
N ALA A 530 -23.46 -24.41 3.21
CA ALA A 530 -22.21 -24.85 3.83
C ALA A 530 -22.16 -24.81 5.39
N MET A 531 -23.30 -24.77 6.10
CA MET A 531 -23.36 -24.67 7.56
C MET A 531 -22.44 -25.66 8.30
N LYS A 532 -22.43 -26.94 7.88
CA LYS A 532 -21.57 -27.97 8.50
C LYS A 532 -20.09 -27.63 8.35
N GLU A 533 -19.69 -27.13 7.19
CA GLU A 533 -18.31 -26.74 6.92
C GLU A 533 -17.90 -25.56 7.80
N HIS A 534 -18.70 -24.48 7.83
CA HIS A 534 -18.38 -23.28 8.62
C HIS A 534 -18.34 -23.59 10.12
N LYS A 535 -19.25 -24.43 10.62
CA LYS A 535 -19.20 -24.90 12.01
C LYS A 535 -17.88 -25.63 12.31
N SER A 536 -17.47 -26.54 11.43
CA SER A 536 -16.22 -27.31 11.62
C SER A 536 -14.96 -26.44 11.66
N ARG A 537 -15.03 -25.20 11.16
CA ARG A 537 -13.93 -24.24 11.27
C ARG A 537 -13.68 -23.80 12.72
N PHE A 538 -14.72 -23.74 13.56
CA PHE A 538 -14.64 -23.36 14.98
C PHE A 538 -14.35 -24.55 15.91
N ASP A 539 -14.45 -25.78 15.43
CA ASP A 539 -14.15 -26.98 16.22
C ASP A 539 -12.65 -27.03 16.62
N GLN A 540 -12.32 -27.84 17.62
CA GLN A 540 -10.93 -28.05 18.02
C GLN A 540 -10.12 -28.63 16.85
N GLY A 541 -9.01 -27.97 16.49
CA GLY A 541 -8.22 -28.32 15.31
C GLY A 541 -8.83 -27.86 13.97
N GLY A 542 -9.97 -27.17 14.00
CA GLY A 542 -10.56 -26.51 12.84
C GLY A 542 -9.76 -25.29 12.37
N ARG A 543 -10.15 -24.73 11.21
CA ARG A 543 -9.43 -23.61 10.57
C ARG A 543 -9.26 -22.39 11.49
N TYR A 544 -10.24 -22.11 12.36
CA TYR A 544 -10.22 -20.96 13.28
C TYR A 544 -9.59 -21.24 14.64
N SER A 545 -9.00 -22.43 14.85
CA SER A 545 -8.33 -22.78 16.11
C SER A 545 -7.17 -21.85 16.49
N GLY A 546 -6.54 -21.18 15.52
CA GLY A 546 -5.50 -20.18 15.74
C GLY A 546 -6.00 -18.77 16.08
N ILE A 547 -7.31 -18.52 15.96
CA ILE A 547 -7.91 -17.21 16.27
C ILE A 547 -8.22 -17.16 17.77
N PRO A 548 -7.70 -16.18 18.51
CA PRO A 548 -8.08 -16.01 19.91
C PRO A 548 -9.54 -15.54 19.95
N LEU A 549 -10.45 -16.40 20.43
CA LEU A 549 -11.88 -16.12 20.50
C LEU A 549 -12.38 -16.34 21.94
N LYS A 550 -12.80 -15.27 22.62
CA LYS A 550 -13.48 -15.37 23.92
C LYS A 550 -14.95 -15.76 23.74
N GLN A 551 -15.58 -15.25 22.69
CA GLN A 551 -16.95 -15.58 22.29
C GLN A 551 -17.06 -15.54 20.77
N TRP A 552 -17.96 -16.34 20.20
CA TRP A 552 -18.21 -16.31 18.76
C TRP A 552 -19.64 -16.76 18.43
N ALA A 553 -20.11 -16.39 17.23
CA ALA A 553 -21.41 -16.78 16.73
C ALA A 553 -21.40 -16.95 15.21
N ILE A 554 -22.24 -17.86 14.73
CA ILE A 554 -22.61 -17.99 13.31
C ILE A 554 -24.04 -17.44 13.16
N ILE A 555 -24.23 -16.39 12.36
CA ILE A 555 -25.54 -15.82 12.06
C ILE A 555 -25.95 -16.24 10.65
N ASP A 556 -26.98 -17.06 10.57
CA ASP A 556 -27.51 -17.56 9.31
C ASP A 556 -28.74 -16.77 8.91
N PHE A 557 -28.58 -15.87 7.93
CA PHE A 557 -29.66 -15.08 7.35
C PHE A 557 -30.48 -15.97 6.44
N ARG A 558 -31.76 -16.14 6.80
CA ARG A 558 -32.68 -17.06 6.10
C ARG A 558 -33.95 -16.35 5.70
N LYS A 559 -34.39 -16.62 4.48
CA LYS A 559 -35.71 -16.19 4.03
C LYS A 559 -36.79 -16.83 4.91
N HIS A 560 -37.80 -16.07 5.34
CA HIS A 560 -38.89 -16.57 6.19
C HIS A 560 -39.61 -17.82 5.66
N SER A 561 -39.64 -18.01 4.35
CA SER A 561 -40.25 -19.19 3.72
C SER A 561 -39.41 -20.47 3.81
N LYS A 562 -38.14 -20.39 4.22
CA LYS A 562 -37.24 -21.55 4.30
C LYS A 562 -37.30 -22.20 5.68
N LYS A 563 -37.48 -23.53 5.68
CA LYS A 563 -37.34 -24.36 6.88
C LYS A 563 -35.91 -24.30 7.41
N TYR A 564 -35.76 -24.44 8.72
CA TYR A 564 -34.47 -24.48 9.38
C TYR A 564 -34.41 -25.63 10.40
N PRO A 565 -33.23 -26.28 10.55
CA PRO A 565 -33.04 -27.38 11.50
C PRO A 565 -32.94 -26.86 12.94
N LEU A 566 -32.78 -27.79 13.89
CA LEU A 566 -32.41 -27.42 15.26
C LEU A 566 -31.06 -26.70 15.26
N LEU A 567 -30.99 -25.60 16.00
CA LEU A 567 -29.79 -24.79 16.14
C LEU A 567 -28.73 -25.51 16.99
N ASP A 568 -27.47 -25.17 16.75
CA ASP A 568 -26.35 -25.43 17.66
C ASP A 568 -26.15 -24.23 18.61
N ARG A 569 -25.45 -24.42 19.73
CA ARG A 569 -25.27 -23.44 20.81
C ARG A 569 -24.74 -22.08 20.34
N TYR A 570 -23.93 -22.06 19.29
CA TYR A 570 -23.29 -20.85 18.76
C TYR A 570 -23.92 -20.36 17.46
N CYS A 571 -24.95 -21.04 16.97
CA CYS A 571 -25.67 -20.67 15.75
C CYS A 571 -26.92 -19.86 16.08
N TRP A 572 -27.18 -18.88 15.23
CA TRP A 572 -28.34 -18.02 15.29
C TRP A 572 -29.03 -18.02 13.93
N HIS A 573 -30.37 -18.06 13.91
CA HIS A 573 -31.14 -17.87 12.69
C HIS A 573 -31.70 -16.45 12.66
N ALA A 574 -31.32 -15.69 11.63
CA ALA A 574 -31.86 -14.37 11.35
C ALA A 574 -32.90 -14.49 10.23
N ILE A 575 -34.17 -14.67 10.62
CA ILE A 575 -35.27 -14.89 9.69
C ILE A 575 -35.80 -13.56 9.17
N TYR A 576 -35.55 -13.23 7.90
CA TYR A 576 -35.90 -11.93 7.32
C TYR A 576 -37.21 -11.95 6.51
N THR A 577 -37.95 -10.83 6.56
CA THR A 577 -39.12 -10.55 5.72
C THR A 577 -38.73 -10.14 4.31
N ASP A 578 -39.63 -10.29 3.33
CA ASP A 578 -39.34 -10.01 1.92
C ASP A 578 -38.99 -8.53 1.65
N ASP A 579 -39.47 -7.62 2.50
CA ASP A 579 -39.16 -6.18 2.46
C ASP A 579 -37.92 -5.79 3.28
N TYR A 580 -37.23 -6.77 3.88
CA TYR A 580 -36.06 -6.59 4.75
C TYR A 580 -36.28 -5.66 5.96
N LYS A 581 -37.52 -5.30 6.32
CA LYS A 581 -37.78 -4.36 7.43
C LYS A 581 -37.73 -5.03 8.80
N GLN A 582 -37.94 -6.34 8.85
CA GLN A 582 -37.97 -7.09 10.10
C GLN A 582 -37.15 -8.36 10.00
N ILE A 583 -36.42 -8.64 11.08
CA ILE A 583 -35.69 -9.89 11.27
C ILE A 583 -36.13 -10.51 12.58
N THR A 584 -36.55 -11.78 12.52
CA THR A 584 -36.78 -12.59 13.72
C THR A 584 -35.51 -13.35 14.02
N LEU A 585 -34.81 -12.95 15.08
CA LEU A 585 -33.58 -13.57 15.54
C LEU A 585 -33.89 -14.69 16.52
N ILE A 586 -33.50 -15.92 16.19
CA ILE A 586 -33.75 -17.13 16.97
C ILE A 586 -32.40 -17.68 17.42
N SER A 587 -32.25 -17.92 18.72
CA SER A 587 -31.04 -18.52 19.29
C SER A 587 -31.24 -20.01 19.65
N TYR A 588 -30.16 -20.68 20.06
CA TYR A 588 -30.16 -22.11 20.40
C TYR A 588 -31.24 -22.53 21.41
N ASP A 589 -31.49 -21.72 22.44
CA ASP A 589 -32.48 -22.00 23.48
C ASP A 589 -33.93 -21.74 23.02
N LYS A 590 -34.12 -21.46 21.72
CA LYS A 590 -35.39 -21.07 21.08
C LYS A 590 -35.93 -19.72 21.54
N SER A 591 -35.16 -18.94 22.30
CA SER A 591 -35.49 -17.53 22.52
C SER A 591 -35.55 -16.82 21.18
N THR A 592 -36.64 -16.08 21.01
CA THR A 592 -36.97 -15.40 19.76
C THR A 592 -37.11 -13.92 20.04
N VAL A 593 -36.40 -13.10 19.26
CA VAL A 593 -36.46 -11.65 19.34
C VAL A 593 -36.84 -11.11 17.97
N LYS A 594 -37.95 -10.38 17.88
CA LYS A 594 -38.29 -9.63 16.67
C LYS A 594 -37.53 -8.31 16.69
N ILE A 595 -36.75 -8.07 15.64
CA ILE A 595 -35.91 -6.90 15.44
C ILE A 595 -36.47 -6.14 14.24
N THR A 596 -36.84 -4.88 14.46
CA THR A 596 -37.09 -3.94 13.35
C THR A 596 -35.77 -3.36 12.93
N LEU A 597 -35.45 -3.42 11.64
CA LEU A 597 -34.25 -2.79 11.11
C LEU A 597 -34.46 -1.28 11.04
N ARG A 598 -33.54 -0.51 11.62
CA ARG A 598 -33.66 0.95 11.83
C ARG A 598 -32.49 1.73 11.24
N GLY A 599 -31.59 1.09 10.49
CA GLY A 599 -30.42 1.75 9.93
C GLY A 599 -30.73 2.91 8.99
N ASP A 600 -31.91 2.93 8.37
CA ASP A 600 -32.35 4.01 7.46
C ASP A 600 -32.76 5.28 8.21
N GLN A 601 -33.06 5.18 9.51
CA GLN A 601 -33.45 6.32 10.31
C GLN A 601 -32.20 7.15 10.60
N LYS A 602 -32.21 8.43 10.22
CA LYS A 602 -31.15 9.38 10.62
C LYS A 602 -31.18 9.46 12.15
N VAL A 603 -30.10 8.99 12.79
CA VAL A 603 -29.95 8.91 14.26
C VAL A 603 -29.57 10.26 14.84
#